data_AF-A0A6I2R5H3-F1
#
_entry.id   AF-A0A6I2R5H3-F1
#
_cell.length_a   1.000
_cell.length_b   1.000
_cell.length_c   1.000
_cell.angle_alpha   90.00
_cell.angle_beta   90.00
_cell.angle_gamma   90.00
#
_symmetry.space_group_name_H-M   'P 1'
#
loop_
_entity.id
_entity.type
_entity.pdbx_description
1 polymer ?
#
loop_
_entity_poly.entity_id
_entity_poly.type
_entity_poly.pdbx_seq_one_letter_code
_entity_poly.pdbx_strand_id
1 'polypeptide(L)'
;MLNYTICKVDIPFYSCQFSIDGPSLNGHNVTIHAECSKNVRAEGRDDYYFLELYMNADGYEDRDFLIGLFFGSKSMSKKDIDKRITEYIAGQLDEGFPDLLHQYFQKEHLMEKWLDDTFS
;
A
#
# COMPACT_ATOMS: atom_id res chain seq x y z
N MET A 1 -24.93 -6.12 -22.87
CA MET A 1 -24.43 -7.31 -22.16
C MET A 1 -22.94 -7.11 -21.95
N LEU A 2 -22.43 -7.36 -20.74
CA LEU A 2 -20.99 -7.38 -20.50
C LEU A 2 -20.43 -8.67 -21.13
N ASN A 3 -19.37 -8.55 -21.91
CA ASN A 3 -18.62 -9.69 -22.46
C ASN A 3 -17.68 -10.33 -21.41
N TYR A 4 -18.03 -10.22 -20.13
CA TYR A 4 -17.17 -10.58 -19.01
C TYR A 4 -17.93 -11.43 -18.00
N THR A 5 -17.25 -12.43 -17.44
CA THR A 5 -17.73 -13.21 -16.31
C THR A 5 -17.19 -12.61 -15.02
N ILE A 6 -18.08 -12.27 -14.10
CA ILE A 6 -17.72 -11.74 -12.78
C ILE A 6 -17.83 -12.89 -11.78
N CYS A 7 -16.72 -13.23 -11.11
CA CYS A 7 -16.67 -14.24 -10.05
C CYS A 7 -16.15 -13.59 -8.77
N LYS A 8 -16.90 -13.71 -7.67
CA LYS A 8 -16.44 -13.26 -6.36
C LYS A 8 -15.36 -14.22 -5.83
N VAL A 9 -14.24 -13.67 -5.40
CA VAL A 9 -13.22 -14.40 -4.64
C VAL A 9 -13.45 -14.10 -3.16
N ASP A 10 -13.98 -15.08 -2.40
CA ASP A 10 -14.31 -14.91 -0.98
C ASP A 10 -13.12 -15.24 -0.07
N ILE A 11 -12.02 -14.51 -0.28
CA ILE A 11 -10.84 -14.59 0.59
C ILE A 11 -10.93 -13.47 1.62
N PRO A 12 -10.93 -13.76 2.92
CA PRO A 12 -10.86 -12.72 3.94
C PRO A 12 -9.58 -11.91 3.74
N PHE A 13 -9.73 -10.62 3.46
CA PHE A 13 -8.64 -9.66 3.41
C PHE A 13 -8.68 -8.81 4.67
N TYR A 14 -7.53 -8.67 5.32
CA TYR A 14 -7.33 -7.74 6.41
C TYR A 14 -6.74 -6.46 5.82
N SER A 15 -7.45 -5.33 5.96
CA SER A 15 -6.95 -4.03 5.52
C SER A 15 -6.86 -3.07 6.69
N CYS A 16 -5.82 -2.24 6.68
CA CYS A 16 -5.62 -1.15 7.64
C CYS A 16 -4.86 0.01 7.01
N GLN A 17 -4.98 1.19 7.64
CA GLN A 17 -4.38 2.43 7.19
C GLN A 17 -3.52 3.04 8.29
N PHE A 18 -2.43 3.67 7.88
CA PHE A 18 -1.47 4.32 8.75
C PHE A 18 -1.24 5.74 8.24
N SER A 19 -1.52 6.73 9.08
CA SER A 19 -1.08 8.10 8.84
C SER A 19 0.39 8.20 9.22
N ILE A 20 1.21 8.71 8.32
CA ILE A 20 2.64 8.91 8.52
C ILE A 20 2.92 10.40 8.57
N ASP A 21 3.51 10.85 9.67
CA ASP A 21 3.98 12.20 9.89
C ASP A 21 5.46 12.21 10.28
N GLY A 22 6.19 13.24 9.86
CA GLY A 22 7.60 13.36 10.20
C GLY A 22 8.30 14.51 9.47
N PRO A 23 9.45 14.98 10.00
CA PRO A 23 10.20 16.08 9.41
C PRO A 23 10.69 15.76 7.99
N SER A 24 10.99 14.49 7.70
CA SER A 24 11.45 14.04 6.38
C SER A 24 10.38 14.13 5.28
N LEU A 25 9.12 14.36 5.64
CA LEU A 25 8.02 14.49 4.69
C LEU A 25 7.77 15.93 4.25
N ASN A 26 8.57 16.90 4.71
CA ASN A 26 8.47 18.31 4.31
C ASN A 26 7.06 18.93 4.43
N GLY A 27 6.27 18.46 5.40
CA GLY A 27 4.90 18.94 5.65
C GLY A 27 3.81 18.21 4.88
N HIS A 28 4.15 17.22 4.05
CA HIS A 28 3.18 16.34 3.39
C HIS A 28 2.61 15.31 4.38
N ASN A 29 1.32 15.01 4.24
CA ASN A 29 0.65 13.94 4.96
C ASN A 29 0.60 12.69 4.07
N VAL A 30 1.30 11.65 4.47
CA VAL A 30 1.32 10.37 3.75
C VAL A 30 0.41 9.39 4.48
N THR A 31 -0.44 8.69 3.73
CA THR A 31 -1.17 7.54 4.24
C THR A 31 -0.66 6.27 3.57
N ILE A 32 -0.30 5.27 4.39
CA ILE A 32 0.02 3.93 3.91
C ILE A 32 -1.19 3.02 4.13
N HIS A 33 -1.60 2.35 3.06
CA HIS A 33 -2.64 1.33 3.06
C HIS A 33 -1.97 -0.04 3.04
N ALA A 34 -2.28 -0.86 4.03
CA ALA A 34 -1.82 -2.23 4.10
C ALA A 34 -2.98 -3.16 3.78
N GLU A 35 -2.81 -3.97 2.73
CA GLU A 35 -3.75 -5.01 2.34
C GLU A 35 -3.09 -6.37 2.53
N CYS A 36 -3.64 -7.16 3.44
CA CYS A 36 -3.11 -8.44 3.84
C CYS A 36 -4.11 -9.55 3.50
N SER A 37 -3.70 -10.46 2.63
CA SER A 37 -4.51 -11.60 2.21
C SER A 37 -3.83 -12.92 2.60
N LYS A 38 -4.59 -14.00 2.62
CA LYS A 38 -4.02 -15.33 2.82
C LYS A 38 -3.31 -15.77 1.54
N ASN A 39 -2.06 -16.21 1.67
CA ASN A 39 -1.36 -16.91 0.60
C ASN A 39 -1.95 -18.32 0.42
N VAL A 40 -2.67 -18.54 -0.68
CA VAL A 40 -3.29 -19.85 -0.99
C VAL A 40 -2.27 -20.92 -1.40
N ARG A 41 -1.03 -20.51 -1.69
CA ARG A 41 0.09 -21.38 -2.09
C ARG A 41 1.18 -21.43 -1.02
N ALA A 42 0.84 -21.16 0.24
CA ALA A 42 1.81 -21.20 1.34
C ALA A 42 2.38 -22.62 1.48
N GLU A 43 3.70 -22.75 1.36
CA GLU A 43 4.46 -23.99 1.49
C GLU A 43 5.52 -23.91 2.61
N GLY A 44 5.80 -22.69 3.07
CA GLY A 44 6.80 -22.37 4.08
C GLY A 44 6.24 -22.18 5.50
N ARG A 45 7.12 -21.72 6.40
CA ARG A 45 6.78 -21.39 7.80
C ARG A 45 6.47 -19.91 8.03
N ASP A 46 6.87 -19.04 7.10
CA ASP A 46 6.78 -17.57 7.20
C ASP A 46 6.22 -16.97 5.88
N ASP A 47 5.24 -17.65 5.27
CA ASP A 47 4.66 -17.27 3.98
C ASP A 47 3.12 -17.39 3.96
N TYR A 48 2.48 -17.47 5.13
CA TYR A 48 1.04 -17.71 5.22
C TYR A 48 0.20 -16.53 4.73
N TYR A 49 0.71 -15.31 4.89
CA TYR A 49 0.07 -14.09 4.45
C TYR A 49 0.84 -13.46 3.29
N PHE A 50 0.12 -12.75 2.43
CA PHE A 50 0.67 -11.86 1.42
C PHE A 50 0.25 -10.43 1.79
N LEU A 51 1.23 -9.57 2.02
CA LEU A 51 1.07 -8.16 2.35
C LEU A 51 1.40 -7.32 1.14
N GLU A 52 0.51 -6.40 0.81
CA GLU A 52 0.73 -5.33 -0.14
C GLU A 52 0.63 -4.00 0.60
N LEU A 53 1.64 -3.14 0.40
CA LEU A 53 1.64 -1.78 0.90
C LEU A 53 1.49 -0.81 -0.26
N TYR A 54 0.59 0.15 -0.09
CA TYR A 54 0.36 1.23 -1.01
C TYR A 54 0.47 2.56 -0.27
N MET A 55 0.81 3.65 -0.95
CA MET A 55 0.78 4.98 -0.39
C MET A 55 -0.04 5.95 -1.22
N ASN A 56 -0.60 6.95 -0.55
CA ASN A 56 -1.02 8.19 -1.17
C ASN A 56 -0.63 9.35 -0.25
N ALA A 57 -0.66 10.58 -0.78
CA ALA A 57 -0.29 11.76 -0.01
C ALA A 57 -1.26 12.92 -0.27
N ASP A 58 -1.40 13.82 0.71
CA ASP A 58 -2.11 15.11 0.62
C ASP A 58 -3.54 15.06 0.05
N GLY A 59 -4.23 13.93 0.21
CA GLY A 59 -5.62 13.76 -0.22
C GLY A 59 -5.79 13.34 -1.68
N TYR A 60 -4.71 13.07 -2.42
CA TYR A 60 -4.81 12.35 -3.68
C TYR A 60 -5.32 10.93 -3.42
N GLU A 61 -6.36 10.51 -4.13
CA GLU A 61 -7.01 9.20 -3.92
C GLU A 61 -6.27 8.05 -4.64
N ASP A 62 -5.44 8.37 -5.64
CA ASP A 62 -4.64 7.37 -6.35
C ASP A 62 -3.54 6.81 -5.44
N ARG A 63 -3.47 5.48 -5.37
CA ARG A 63 -2.58 4.76 -4.47
C ARG A 63 -1.42 4.16 -5.25
N ASP A 64 -0.21 4.60 -4.94
CA ASP A 64 1.01 4.04 -5.51
C ASP A 64 1.47 2.81 -4.74
N PHE A 65 1.81 1.76 -5.48
CA PHE A 65 2.33 0.52 -4.93
C PHE A 65 3.74 0.74 -4.37
N LEU A 66 3.95 0.33 -3.12
CA LEU A 66 5.26 0.34 -2.48
C LEU A 66 5.93 -1.03 -2.59
N ILE A 67 5.32 -2.04 -1.95
CA ILE A 67 5.89 -3.39 -1.87
C ILE A 67 4.81 -4.47 -1.78
N GLY A 68 5.19 -5.68 -2.18
CA GLY A 68 4.43 -6.91 -2.00
C GLY A 68 5.34 -8.01 -1.45
N LEU A 69 4.97 -8.63 -0.33
CA LEU A 69 5.80 -9.65 0.31
C LEU A 69 4.99 -10.71 1.07
N PHE A 70 5.56 -11.90 1.19
CA PHE A 70 5.00 -12.96 2.02
C PHE A 70 5.54 -12.89 3.44
N PHE A 71 4.69 -13.18 4.42
CA PHE A 71 5.13 -13.27 5.81
C PHE A 71 4.18 -14.12 6.67
N GLY A 72 4.65 -14.45 7.86
CA GLY A 72 3.84 -14.89 8.96
C GLY A 72 3.35 -16.33 8.88
N SER A 73 2.61 -16.70 9.92
CA SER A 73 2.07 -18.05 10.09
C SER A 73 0.60 -17.99 10.47
N LYS A 74 -0.13 -19.08 10.22
CA LYS A 74 -1.58 -19.20 10.47
C LYS A 74 -2.01 -18.86 11.91
N SER A 75 -1.13 -19.02 12.89
CA SER A 75 -1.41 -18.81 14.31
C SER A 75 -1.22 -17.36 14.78
N MET A 76 -0.81 -16.45 13.90
CA MET A 76 -0.60 -15.06 14.29
C MET A 76 -1.91 -14.40 14.71
N SER A 77 -1.86 -13.69 15.83
CA SER A 77 -2.97 -12.83 16.23
C SER A 77 -3.01 -11.58 15.34
N LYS A 78 -4.15 -10.89 15.29
CA LYS A 78 -4.24 -9.59 14.61
C LYS A 78 -3.17 -8.62 15.12
N LYS A 79 -2.92 -8.59 16.44
CA LYS A 79 -1.88 -7.74 17.03
C LYS A 79 -0.47 -8.05 16.51
N ASP A 80 -0.17 -9.33 16.27
CA ASP A 80 1.13 -9.73 15.71
C ASP A 80 1.25 -9.36 14.23
N ILE A 81 0.13 -9.44 13.49
CA ILE A 81 0.03 -8.98 12.09
C ILE A 81 0.26 -7.47 12.03
N ASP A 82 -0.47 -6.69 12.83
CA ASP A 82 -0.36 -5.23 12.88
C ASP A 82 1.07 -4.80 13.23
N LYS A 83 1.70 -5.49 14.19
CA LYS A 83 3.11 -5.23 14.55
C LYS A 83 4.05 -5.47 13.36
N ARG A 84 3.90 -6.61 12.66
CA ARG A 84 4.73 -6.93 11.47
C ARG A 84 4.52 -5.91 10.35
N ILE A 85 3.28 -5.49 10.11
CA ILE A 85 2.98 -4.47 9.10
C ILE A 85 3.70 -3.15 9.44
N THR A 86 3.63 -2.70 10.70
CA THR A 86 4.36 -1.50 11.14
C THR A 86 5.87 -1.63 10.96
N GLU A 87 6.45 -2.81 11.21
CA GLU A 87 7.87 -3.06 10.96
C GLU A 87 8.23 -2.97 9.47
N TYR A 88 7.38 -3.51 8.57
CA TYR A 88 7.58 -3.39 7.13
C TYR A 88 7.42 -1.95 6.64
N ILE A 89 6.42 -1.22 7.16
CA ILE A 89 6.23 0.21 6.89
C ILE A 89 7.48 1.00 7.30
N ALA A 90 7.97 0.79 8.52
CA ALA A 90 9.18 1.46 8.99
C ALA A 90 10.39 1.17 8.09
N GLY A 91 10.50 -0.05 7.56
CA GLY A 91 11.52 -0.42 6.58
C GLY A 91 11.36 0.24 5.20
N GLN A 92 10.16 0.70 4.84
CA GLN A 92 9.91 1.47 3.61
C GLN A 92 10.17 2.97 3.79
N LEU A 93 10.04 3.47 5.00
CA LEU A 93 10.27 4.89 5.34
C LEU A 93 11.76 5.21 5.54
N ASP A 94 12.65 4.48 4.86
CA ASP A 94 14.10 4.68 4.92
C ASP A 94 14.54 5.92 4.10
N GLU A 95 15.86 6.11 3.93
CA GLU A 95 16.40 7.27 3.21
C GLU A 95 15.89 7.43 1.77
N GLY A 96 15.41 6.37 1.12
CA GLY A 96 14.87 6.43 -0.24
C GLY A 96 13.42 6.92 -0.33
N PHE A 97 12.69 6.93 0.80
CA PHE A 97 11.27 7.29 0.81
C PHE A 97 10.98 8.75 0.39
N PRO A 98 11.75 9.77 0.84
CA PRO A 98 11.53 11.15 0.40
C PRO A 98 11.66 11.33 -1.11
N ASP A 99 12.58 10.62 -1.76
CA ASP A 99 12.75 10.66 -3.22
C ASP A 99 11.56 10.02 -3.93
N LEU A 100 11.04 8.91 -3.40
CA LEU A 100 9.82 8.26 -3.89
C LEU A 100 8.60 9.19 -3.75
N LEU A 101 8.46 9.87 -2.61
CA LEU A 101 7.40 10.85 -2.39
C LEU A 101 7.53 12.05 -3.34
N HIS A 102 8.74 12.50 -3.62
CA HIS A 102 8.96 13.56 -4.61
C HIS A 102 8.52 13.13 -6.02
N GLN A 103 8.84 11.90 -6.43
CA GLN A 103 8.40 11.34 -7.71
C GLN A 103 6.88 11.18 -7.78
N TYR A 104 6.24 10.75 -6.68
CA TYR A 104 4.78 10.69 -6.55
C TYR A 104 4.15 12.04 -6.89
N PHE A 105 4.60 13.12 -6.26
CA PHE A 105 4.05 14.46 -6.54
C PHE A 105 4.34 14.97 -7.94
N GLN A 106 5.49 14.61 -8.54
CA GLN A 106 5.75 14.92 -9.95
C GLN A 106 4.75 14.21 -10.88
N LYS A 107 4.43 12.94 -10.60
CA LYS A 107 3.44 12.16 -11.34
C LYS A 107 2.05 12.81 -11.23
N GLU A 108 1.61 13.15 -10.02
CA GLU A 108 0.31 13.81 -9.80
C GLU A 108 0.23 15.16 -10.52
N HIS A 109 1.27 15.99 -10.44
CA HIS A 109 1.31 17.28 -11.13
C HIS A 109 1.22 17.15 -12.66
N LEU A 110 1.88 16.14 -13.24
CA LEU A 110 1.78 15.86 -14.68
C LEU A 110 0.38 15.38 -15.07
N MET A 111 -0.27 14.59 -14.22
CA MET A 111 -1.64 14.14 -14.44
C MET A 111 -2.63 15.32 -14.40
N GLU A 112 -2.54 16.18 -13.40
CA GLU A 112 -3.36 17.40 -13.29
C GLU A 112 -3.22 18.27 -14.54
N LYS A 113 -1.98 18.54 -14.96
CA LYS A 113 -1.72 19.32 -16.17
C LYS A 113 -2.32 18.66 -17.42
N TRP A 114 -2.18 17.34 -17.55
CA TRP A 114 -2.75 16.63 -18.70
C TRP A 114 -4.28 16.69 -18.72
N LEU A 115 -4.93 16.58 -17.54
CA LEU A 115 -6.38 16.72 -17.41
C LEU A 115 -6.83 18.12 -17.80
N ASP A 116 -6.13 19.16 -17.33
CA ASP A 116 -6.39 20.53 -17.71
C ASP A 116 -6.24 20.71 -19.23
N ASP A 117 -5.13 20.29 -19.83
CA ASP A 117 -4.90 20.45 -21.27
C ASP A 117 -5.93 19.67 -22.15
N THR A 118 -6.48 18.56 -21.64
CA THR A 118 -7.39 17.68 -22.40
C THR A 118 -8.86 18.08 -22.28
N PHE A 119 -9.25 18.62 -21.12
CA PHE A 119 -10.66 18.85 -20.77
C PHE A 119 -11.01 20.32 -20.51
N SER A 120 -10.06 21.26 -20.70
CA SER A 120 -10.30 22.72 -20.64
C SER A 120 -10.91 23.31 -21.92
#